data_AF-A0A1F1EDZ3-F1
#
_entry.id   AF-A0A1F1EDZ3-F1
#
_cell.length_a   1.000
_cell.length_b   1.000
_cell.length_c   1.000
_cell.angle_alpha   90.00
_cell.angle_beta   90.00
_cell.angle_gamma   90.00
#
_symmetry.space_group_name_H-M   'P 1'
#
loop_
_entity.id
_entity.type
_entity.pdbx_description
1 polymer ?
#
loop_
_entity_poly.entity_id
_entity_poly.type
_entity_poly.pdbx_seq_one_letter_code
_entity_poly.pdbx_strand_id
1 'polypeptide(L)' 'MRRALLWDTALGFVGFFAFLALIQAVINLFSVSPAIWPGLLAGGLCTIEYLLWRAKRKDLA' A
#
# COMPACT_ATOMS: atom_id res chain seq x y z
N MET A 1 -1.89 19.45 14.15
CA MET A 1 -2.09 19.74 12.71
C MET A 1 -0.96 19.24 11.82
N ARG A 2 0.28 19.75 11.90
CA ARG A 2 1.39 19.34 10.99
C ARG A 2 1.65 17.82 10.97
N ARG A 3 1.65 17.18 12.14
CA ARG A 3 1.91 15.74 12.28
C ARG A 3 0.82 14.86 11.67
N ALA A 4 -0.45 15.28 11.75
CA ALA A 4 -1.55 14.61 11.08
C ALA A 4 -1.41 14.68 9.55
N LEU A 5 -1.04 15.86 9.02
CA LEU A 5 -0.77 16.03 7.58
C LEU A 5 0.36 15.12 7.07
N LEU A 6 1.42 14.92 7.85
CA LEU A 6 2.50 13.99 7.51
C LEU A 6 2.00 12.56 7.41
N TRP A 7 1.18 12.12 8.37
CA TRP A 7 0.56 10.80 8.34
C TRP A 7 -0.39 10.62 7.16
N ASP A 8 -1.21 11.63 6.86
CA ASP A 8 -2.12 11.61 5.72
C ASP A 8 -1.36 11.55 4.39
N THR A 9 -0.26 12.27 4.28
CA THR A 9 0.62 12.24 3.10
C THR A 9 1.27 10.87 2.93
N ALA A 10 1.79 10.29 4.02
CA ALA A 10 2.42 8.97 3.98
C ALA A 10 1.39 7.87 3.61
N LEU A 11 0.20 7.91 4.21
CA LEU A 11 -0.89 6.98 3.88
C LEU A 11 -1.36 7.15 2.45
N GLY A 12 -1.58 8.38 1.98
CA GLY A 12 -1.99 8.64 0.61
C GLY A 12 -0.96 8.17 -0.42
N PHE A 13 0.33 8.42 -0.16
CA PHE A 13 1.41 7.95 -1.03
C PHE A 13 1.47 6.42 -1.08
N VAL A 14 1.55 5.74 0.06
CA VAL A 14 1.64 4.28 0.10
C VAL A 14 0.38 3.64 -0.46
N GLY A 15 -0.81 4.12 -0.09
CA GLY A 15 -2.09 3.60 -0.58
C GLY A 15 -2.24 3.74 -2.10
N PHE A 16 -1.78 4.85 -2.69
CA PHE A 16 -1.78 5.02 -4.14
C PHE A 16 -0.93 3.96 -4.85
N PHE A 17 0.30 3.73 -4.39
CA PHE A 17 1.16 2.70 -4.96
C PHE A 17 0.67 1.28 -4.64
N ALA A 18 0.09 1.05 -3.47
CA ALA A 18 -0.54 -0.22 -3.13
C ALA A 18 -1.68 -0.55 -4.11
N PHE A 19 -2.51 0.45 -4.42
CA PHE A 19 -3.58 0.32 -5.41
C PHE A 19 -3.06 0.01 -6.81
N LEU A 20 -2.05 0.74 -7.29
CA LEU A 20 -1.44 0.46 -8.59
C LEU A 20 -0.78 -0.94 -8.64
N ALA A 21 -0.09 -1.33 -7.57
CA ALA A 21 0.52 -2.65 -7.46
C ALA A 21 -0.54 -3.76 -7.45
N LEU A 22 -1.68 -3.54 -6.78
CA LEU A 22 -2.81 -4.46 -6.78
C LEU A 22 -3.39 -4.61 -8.18
N ILE A 23 -3.62 -3.52 -8.90
CA ILE A 23 -4.06 -3.57 -10.31
C ILE A 23 -3.06 -4.36 -11.14
N GLN A 24 -1.76 -4.08 -11.01
CA GLN A 24 -0.72 -4.82 -11.73
C GLN A 24 -0.71 -6.31 -11.38
N ALA A 25 -0.91 -6.67 -10.12
CA ALA A 25 -1.02 -8.06 -9.70
C ALA A 25 -2.22 -8.76 -10.33
N VAL A 26 -3.37 -8.08 -10.39
CA VAL A 26 -4.58 -8.58 -11.06
C VAL A 26 -4.35 -8.75 -12.56
N ILE A 27 -3.75 -7.76 -13.24
CA ILE A 27 -3.43 -7.87 -14.67
C ILE A 27 -2.46 -9.03 -14.93
N ASN A 28 -1.41 -9.16 -14.10
CA ASN A 28 -0.41 -10.21 -14.22
C ASN A 28 -1.00 -11.63 -14.09
N LEU A 29 -2.09 -11.81 -13.34
CA LEU A 29 -2.79 -13.09 -13.23
C LEU A 29 -3.30 -13.63 -14.57
N PHE A 30 -3.57 -12.74 -15.53
CA PHE A 30 -4.05 -13.10 -16.87
C PHE A 30 -2.92 -13.15 -17.92
N SER A 31 -1.66 -13.02 -17.51
CA SER A 31 -0.53 -13.14 -18.42
C SER A 31 -0.21 -14.60 -18.73
N VAL A 32 0.43 -14.86 -19.88
CA VAL A 32 0.81 -16.22 -20.31
C VAL A 32 1.81 -16.87 -19.35
N SER A 33 2.64 -16.06 -18.70
CA SER A 33 3.60 -16.50 -17.68
C SER A 33 3.53 -15.55 -16.47
N PRO A 34 2.60 -15.81 -15.53
CA PRO A 34 2.37 -14.93 -14.39
C PRO A 34 3.58 -14.92 -13.46
N ALA A 35 4.13 -13.74 -13.21
CA ALA A 35 5.20 -13.55 -12.24
C ALA A 35 4.63 -13.46 -10.81
N ILE A 36 5.40 -13.92 -9.82
CA ILE A 36 5.00 -13.86 -8.40
C ILE A 36 5.19 -12.44 -7.82
N TRP A 37 6.17 -11.69 -8.35
CA TRP A 37 6.60 -10.41 -7.81
C TRP A 37 5.49 -9.34 -7.69
N PRO A 38 4.59 -9.15 -8.68
CA PRO A 38 3.49 -8.20 -8.55
C PRO A 38 2.59 -8.47 -7.34
N GLY A 39 2.29 -9.75 -7.06
CA GLY A 39 1.50 -10.15 -5.89
C GLY A 39 2.23 -9.89 -4.57
N LEU A 40 3.53 -10.19 -4.51
CA LEU A 40 4.35 -9.89 -3.33
C LEU A 40 4.45 -8.39 -3.06
N LEU A 41 4.64 -7.59 -4.11
CA LEU A 41 4.68 -6.13 -4.01
C LEU A 41 3.34 -5.57 -3.52
N ALA A 42 2.22 -6.02 -4.10
CA ALA A 42 0.89 -5.60 -3.68
C ALA A 42 0.62 -5.96 -2.21
N GLY A 43 0.86 -7.21 -1.81
CA GLY A 43 0.69 -7.66 -0.43
C GLY A 43 1.60 -6.92 0.56
N GLY A 44 2.85 -6.66 0.17
CA GLY A 44 3.80 -5.87 0.96
C GLY A 44 3.33 -4.44 1.17
N LEU A 45 2.90 -3.75 0.12
CA LEU A 45 2.41 -2.37 0.20
C LEU A 45 1.12 -2.27 1.01
N CYS A 46 0.16 -3.19 0.84
CA CYS A 46 -1.04 -3.24 1.68
C CYS A 46 -0.70 -3.49 3.16
N THR A 47 0.29 -4.32 3.45
CA THR A 47 0.76 -4.56 4.82
C THR A 47 1.37 -3.30 5.42
N ILE A 48 2.21 -2.59 4.66
CA ILE A 48 2.81 -1.32 5.09
C ILE A 48 1.73 -0.26 5.33
N GLU A 49 0.76 -0.14 4.42
CA GLU A 49 -0.38 0.78 4.56
C GLU A 49 -1.16 0.50 5.86
N TYR A 50 -1.48 -0.77 6.14
CA TYR A 50 -2.14 -1.17 7.39
C TYR A 50 -1.32 -0.80 8.63
N LEU A 51 0.00 -1.03 8.60
CA LEU A 51 0.90 -0.69 9.70
C LEU A 51 0.98 0.83 9.91
N LEU A 52 1.05 1.62 8.83
CA LEU A 52 1.01 3.08 8.88
C LEU A 52 -0.31 3.58 9.48
N TRP A 53 -1.43 3.02 9.07
CA TRP A 53 -2.73 3.39 9.63
C TRP A 53 -2.81 3.06 11.13
N ARG A 54 -2.31 1.90 11.53
CA ARG A 54 -2.23 1.51 12.94
C ARG A 54 -1.30 2.44 13.73
N ALA A 55 -0.16 2.83 13.16
CA ALA A 55 0.79 3.75 13.79
C ALA A 55 0.20 5.16 13.96
N LYS A 56 -0.42 5.71 12.91
CA LYS A 56 -1.14 7.00 12.96
C LYS A 56 -2.16 7.03 14.09
N ARG A 57 -2.99 5.98 14.21
CA ARG A 57 -4.01 5.91 15.27
C ARG A 57 -3.41 5.91 16.67
N LYS A 58 -2.27 5.25 16.88
CA LYS A 58 -1.57 5.25 18.17
C LYS A 58 -0.90 6.60 18.47
N ASP A 59 -0.43 7.28 17.44
CA ASP A 59 0.32 8.53 17.55
C ASP A 59 -0.57 9.77 17.74
N LEU A 60 -1.82 9.70 17.27
CA LEU A 60 -2.81 10.77 17.34
C LEU A 60 -3.93 10.52 18.37
N ALA A 61 -3.92 9.38 19.05
CA ALA A 61 -4.79 9.09 20.19
C ALA A 61 -4.25 9.77 21.45
#